data_AF-A0AA88KV81-F1
#
_entry.id   AF-A0AA88KV81-F1
#
_cell.length_a   1.000
_cell.length_b   1.000
_cell.length_c   1.000
_cell.angle_alpha   90.00
_cell.angle_beta   90.00
_cell.angle_gamma   90.00
#
_symmetry.space_group_name_H-M   'P 1'
#
loop_
_entity.id
_entity.type
_entity.pdbx_description
1 polymer ?
#
loop_
_entity_poly.entity_id
_entity_poly.type
_entity_poly.pdbx_seq_one_letter_code
_entity_poly.pdbx_strand_id
1 'polypeptide(L)'
;MLANATRSRTELYLIGSSVSELRGSKLPSLRMALGFFLHLHLELNETIRHSSAAAVTEVAKFWRKARIPMRDHQNCQTKLEQAFEEWRLLKKNKARKSSTQQAREAAFVSRLEDLFDIAHADALNTMSIQEDKDFLLAQREKGRRGSMVGVDETLACKEKRVSEREQQTLKRRQQTENIQQIEASTAELTTSGSEISAAEDVDSEGAVGGSRTQKRKRGRKAVVTPELAAALDRTKVSDRKAVFVIAETAKSLGMTIDQLALNRDSVRRLRAKHRIHSSASIRAKFQSDVPLVVHWDGKLIPNLIGKEKVDRLPVLVSGKEVLQLLTVANLPSGTGEAQASAVFGAIEDWGIPGNIRAMCFDTTSSNTGMISGACVLLEQKLGKELLSLACRHHIMELVIGAAFRVCMGSTSSPEVPLFKRFQDYWRFIDTDKYETGIAADDVARLVDDINQSTIDFANKHLEQSQPRDDYKEFLELVLIFLGATPARGVRFMSPGAMHHARWMSKVIYSLKIWMFKAQFRLTLTEERGLHDVCVFAVRVYLKAWISAPLASGAPYSDLLLLKSLLEYSSIHLAISKAT
;
A
#
# COMPACT_ATOMS: atom_id res chain seq x y z
N MET A 1 -21.77 12.86 -39.26
CA MET A 1 -22.71 11.74 -39.03
C MET A 1 -21.95 10.63 -38.34
N LEU A 2 -22.39 10.30 -37.13
CA LEU A 2 -21.85 9.26 -36.26
C LEU A 2 -22.19 7.87 -36.80
N ALA A 3 -21.23 6.95 -36.72
CA ALA A 3 -21.51 5.53 -36.63
C ALA A 3 -20.63 4.93 -35.52
N ASN A 4 -21.22 4.86 -34.32
CA ASN A 4 -20.72 4.10 -33.18
C ASN A 4 -20.76 2.60 -33.53
N ALA A 5 -19.59 1.99 -33.69
CA ALA A 5 -19.44 0.54 -33.69
C ALA A 5 -19.23 0.08 -32.23
N THR A 6 -20.32 -0.25 -31.55
CA THR A 6 -20.31 -0.84 -30.21
C THR A 6 -19.81 -2.29 -30.31
N ARG A 7 -18.70 -2.60 -29.62
CA ARG A 7 -18.20 -3.97 -29.39
C ARG A 7 -19.33 -4.90 -28.97
N SER A 8 -19.54 -5.98 -29.72
CA SER A 8 -20.48 -7.05 -29.37
C SER A 8 -20.09 -7.70 -28.03
N ARG A 9 -21.06 -7.86 -27.13
CA ARG A 9 -20.92 -8.64 -25.88
C ARG A 9 -20.44 -10.06 -26.24
N THR A 10 -19.35 -10.51 -25.63
CA THR A 10 -18.82 -11.86 -25.87
C THR A 10 -19.79 -12.89 -25.27
N GLU A 11 -20.41 -13.72 -26.11
CA GLU A 11 -21.32 -14.76 -25.65
C GLU A 11 -20.55 -15.86 -24.91
N LEU A 12 -20.80 -16.01 -23.62
CA LEU A 12 -20.18 -17.01 -22.75
C LEU A 12 -20.89 -18.35 -22.95
N TYR A 13 -20.14 -19.35 -23.42
CA TYR A 13 -20.63 -20.72 -23.63
C TYR A 13 -21.50 -21.23 -22.45
N LEU A 14 -22.73 -21.65 -22.74
CA LEU A 14 -23.80 -22.09 -21.80
C LEU A 14 -24.35 -21.03 -20.82
N ILE A 15 -23.59 -19.96 -20.53
CA ILE A 15 -23.93 -18.92 -19.55
C ILE A 15 -24.65 -17.73 -20.22
N GLY A 16 -24.43 -17.50 -21.51
CA GLY A 16 -25.03 -16.42 -22.28
C GLY A 16 -24.15 -15.17 -22.25
N SER A 17 -24.30 -14.30 -21.25
CA SER A 17 -23.49 -13.07 -21.13
C SER A 17 -22.92 -12.91 -19.73
N SER A 18 -21.78 -12.21 -19.65
CA SER A 18 -21.22 -11.69 -18.40
C SER A 18 -22.15 -10.62 -17.82
N VAL A 19 -22.15 -10.48 -16.51
CA VAL A 19 -22.98 -9.49 -15.80
C VAL A 19 -22.03 -8.55 -15.07
N SER A 20 -22.05 -7.26 -15.39
CA SER A 20 -21.16 -6.27 -14.77
C SER A 20 -21.59 -5.83 -13.37
N GLU A 21 -22.85 -6.10 -12.99
CA GLU A 21 -23.39 -5.77 -11.67
C GLU A 21 -24.53 -6.73 -11.29
N LEU A 22 -24.53 -7.24 -10.06
CA LEU A 22 -25.64 -8.04 -9.54
C LEU A 22 -26.81 -7.12 -9.18
N ARG A 23 -27.89 -7.17 -9.97
CA ARG A 23 -29.14 -6.46 -9.72
C ARG A 23 -30.30 -7.43 -9.54
N GLY A 24 -31.23 -7.11 -8.64
CA GLY A 24 -32.47 -7.86 -8.46
C GLY A 24 -33.03 -7.79 -7.05
N SER A 25 -34.25 -8.31 -6.88
CA SER A 25 -34.95 -8.41 -5.60
C SER A 25 -34.96 -9.84 -5.04
N LYS A 26 -34.30 -10.80 -5.70
CA LYS A 26 -34.19 -12.21 -5.29
C LYS A 26 -32.78 -12.56 -4.83
N LEU A 27 -32.59 -13.71 -4.18
CA LEU A 27 -31.24 -14.21 -3.92
C LEU A 27 -30.57 -14.61 -5.26
N PRO A 28 -29.25 -14.34 -5.44
CA PRO A 28 -28.56 -14.58 -6.70
C PRO A 28 -28.61 -16.04 -7.14
N SER A 29 -28.88 -16.29 -8.42
CA SER A 29 -28.73 -17.63 -9.01
C SER A 29 -27.27 -17.97 -9.28
N LEU A 30 -27.01 -19.24 -9.55
CA LEU A 30 -25.71 -19.70 -10.01
C LEU A 30 -25.25 -18.97 -11.28
N ARG A 31 -26.16 -18.71 -12.24
CA ARG A 31 -25.85 -17.92 -13.44
C ARG A 31 -25.39 -16.51 -13.10
N MET A 32 -26.07 -15.84 -12.17
CA MET A 32 -25.71 -14.48 -11.77
C MET A 32 -24.35 -14.45 -11.09
N ALA A 33 -24.10 -15.37 -10.15
CA ALA A 33 -22.83 -15.46 -9.43
C ALA A 33 -21.65 -15.79 -10.38
N LEU A 34 -21.81 -16.77 -11.27
CA LEU A 34 -20.79 -17.12 -12.28
C LEU A 34 -20.63 -16.03 -13.34
N GLY A 35 -21.71 -15.40 -13.78
CA GLY A 35 -21.68 -14.34 -14.79
C GLY A 35 -20.94 -13.10 -14.30
N PHE A 36 -21.11 -12.73 -13.02
CA PHE A 36 -20.35 -11.66 -12.39
C PHE A 36 -18.89 -12.06 -12.15
N PHE A 37 -18.64 -13.29 -11.66
CA PHE A 37 -17.29 -13.82 -11.55
C PHE A 37 -16.53 -13.78 -12.89
N LEU A 38 -17.17 -14.19 -13.99
CA LEU A 38 -16.56 -14.23 -15.31
C LEU A 38 -16.34 -12.82 -15.89
N HIS A 39 -17.17 -11.84 -15.53
CA HIS A 39 -16.89 -10.43 -15.85
C HIS A 39 -15.57 -9.99 -15.20
N LEU A 40 -15.40 -10.23 -13.90
CA LEU A 40 -14.17 -9.89 -13.18
C LEU A 40 -12.95 -10.62 -13.75
N HIS A 41 -13.08 -11.93 -13.99
CA HIS A 41 -11.95 -12.76 -14.41
C HIS A 41 -11.57 -12.55 -15.89
N LEU A 42 -12.54 -12.48 -16.80
CA LEU A 42 -12.29 -12.43 -18.25
C LEU A 42 -12.26 -11.01 -18.83
N GLU A 43 -13.02 -10.07 -18.26
CA GLU A 43 -13.08 -8.69 -18.78
C GLU A 43 -12.16 -7.74 -18.00
N LEU A 44 -12.03 -7.94 -16.68
CA LEU A 44 -11.12 -7.13 -15.84
C LEU A 44 -9.76 -7.80 -15.57
N ASN A 45 -9.51 -8.99 -16.14
CA ASN A 45 -8.25 -9.75 -16.02
C ASN A 45 -7.78 -10.01 -14.57
N GLU A 46 -8.70 -10.14 -13.63
CA GLU A 46 -8.37 -10.49 -12.26
C GLU A 46 -8.03 -11.97 -12.10
N THR A 47 -7.28 -12.32 -11.04
CA THR A 47 -7.00 -13.73 -10.72
C THR A 47 -8.26 -14.45 -10.25
N ILE A 48 -8.36 -15.77 -10.51
CA ILE A 48 -9.51 -16.61 -10.09
C ILE A 48 -9.86 -16.40 -8.61
N ARG A 49 -8.84 -16.37 -7.74
CA ARG A 49 -9.03 -16.21 -6.29
C ARG A 49 -9.52 -14.83 -5.89
N HIS A 50 -9.11 -13.78 -6.62
CA HIS A 50 -9.57 -12.42 -6.36
C HIS A 50 -11.00 -12.24 -6.88
N SER A 51 -11.29 -12.71 -8.09
CA SER A 51 -12.62 -12.67 -8.69
C SER A 51 -13.63 -13.49 -7.89
N SER A 52 -13.25 -14.65 -7.33
CA SER A 52 -14.13 -15.46 -6.48
C SER A 52 -14.44 -14.75 -5.16
N ALA A 53 -13.44 -14.14 -4.51
CA ALA A 53 -13.61 -13.35 -3.31
C ALA A 53 -14.51 -12.13 -3.51
N ALA A 54 -14.28 -11.37 -4.59
CA ALA A 54 -15.08 -10.20 -4.94
C ALA A 54 -16.52 -10.59 -5.29
N ALA A 55 -16.73 -11.63 -6.10
CA ALA A 55 -18.06 -12.11 -6.46
C ALA A 55 -18.85 -12.62 -5.25
N VAL A 56 -18.22 -13.37 -4.35
CA VAL A 56 -18.86 -13.82 -3.10
C VAL A 56 -19.19 -12.64 -2.19
N THR A 57 -18.35 -11.61 -2.14
CA THR A 57 -18.60 -10.39 -1.36
C THR A 57 -19.86 -9.66 -1.84
N GLU A 58 -20.05 -9.56 -3.15
CA GLU A 58 -21.25 -8.96 -3.75
C GLU A 58 -22.49 -9.84 -3.55
N VAL A 59 -22.40 -11.15 -3.77
CA VAL A 59 -23.49 -12.10 -3.50
C VAL A 59 -23.91 -12.01 -2.03
N ALA A 60 -22.95 -11.94 -1.10
CA ALA A 60 -23.21 -11.87 0.33
C ALA A 60 -24.04 -10.63 0.76
N LYS A 61 -24.09 -9.56 -0.05
CA LYS A 61 -24.97 -8.40 0.23
C LYS A 61 -26.44 -8.79 0.16
N PHE A 62 -26.84 -9.63 -0.80
CA PHE A 62 -28.22 -10.11 -0.95
C PHE A 62 -28.62 -11.00 0.22
N TRP A 63 -27.71 -11.88 0.66
CA TRP A 63 -27.94 -12.78 1.79
C TRP A 63 -28.01 -12.03 3.12
N ARG A 64 -27.16 -11.02 3.33
CA ARG A 64 -27.25 -10.10 4.48
C ARG A 64 -28.55 -9.31 4.48
N LYS A 65 -29.00 -8.84 3.31
CA LYS A 65 -30.29 -8.14 3.17
C LYS A 65 -31.48 -9.04 3.53
N ALA A 66 -31.37 -10.34 3.23
CA ALA A 66 -32.37 -11.35 3.60
C ALA A 66 -32.25 -11.85 5.05
N ARG A 67 -31.27 -11.38 5.83
CA ARG A 67 -30.97 -11.83 7.21
C ARG A 67 -30.70 -13.34 7.35
N ILE A 68 -30.24 -13.99 6.29
CA ILE A 68 -29.99 -15.43 6.30
C ILE A 68 -28.53 -15.71 6.71
N PRO A 69 -28.27 -16.54 7.75
CA PRO A 69 -26.93 -16.95 8.13
C PRO A 69 -26.20 -17.64 6.97
N MET A 70 -24.96 -17.24 6.69
CA MET A 70 -24.14 -17.78 5.61
C MET A 70 -23.08 -18.73 6.15
N ARG A 71 -22.55 -19.59 5.28
CA ARG A 71 -21.29 -20.29 5.54
C ARG A 71 -20.14 -19.29 5.62
N ASP A 72 -19.00 -19.72 6.14
CA ASP A 72 -17.79 -18.91 6.10
C ASP A 72 -17.45 -18.51 4.66
N HIS A 73 -16.84 -17.34 4.55
CA HIS A 73 -16.57 -16.71 3.26
C HIS A 73 -15.66 -17.58 2.37
N GLN A 74 -14.76 -18.37 2.97
CA GLN A 74 -13.81 -19.21 2.25
C GLN A 74 -14.51 -20.42 1.61
N ASN A 75 -15.43 -21.08 2.32
CA ASN A 75 -16.26 -22.16 1.77
C ASN A 75 -17.19 -21.65 0.66
N CYS A 76 -17.68 -20.41 0.76
CA CYS A 76 -18.46 -19.80 -0.31
C CYS A 76 -17.62 -19.56 -1.57
N GLN A 77 -16.36 -19.12 -1.41
CA GLN A 77 -15.41 -18.97 -2.52
C GLN A 77 -15.11 -20.32 -3.18
N THR A 78 -14.78 -21.34 -2.38
CA THR A 78 -14.51 -22.70 -2.90
C THR A 78 -15.69 -23.24 -3.69
N LYS A 79 -16.93 -23.00 -3.24
CA LYS A 79 -18.14 -23.40 -3.97
C LYS A 79 -18.25 -22.71 -5.34
N LEU A 80 -17.93 -21.41 -5.41
CA LEU A 80 -17.95 -20.66 -6.67
C LEU A 80 -16.83 -21.11 -7.62
N GLU A 81 -15.64 -21.37 -7.09
CA GLU A 81 -14.49 -21.87 -7.85
C GLU A 81 -14.74 -23.27 -8.43
N GLN A 82 -15.39 -24.16 -7.67
CA GLN A 82 -15.80 -25.48 -8.15
C GLN A 82 -16.79 -25.37 -9.32
N ALA A 83 -17.77 -24.47 -9.23
CA ALA A 83 -18.72 -24.24 -10.31
C ALA A 83 -18.05 -23.64 -11.56
N PHE A 84 -17.05 -22.79 -11.37
CA PHE A 84 -16.22 -22.27 -12.47
C PHE A 84 -15.38 -23.37 -13.13
N GLU A 85 -14.73 -24.24 -12.37
CA GLU A 85 -13.94 -25.33 -12.94
C GLU A 85 -14.82 -26.34 -13.67
N GLU A 86 -16.03 -26.63 -13.14
CA GLU A 86 -17.03 -27.43 -13.85
C GLU A 86 -17.39 -26.80 -15.20
N TRP A 87 -17.70 -25.50 -15.24
CA TRP A 87 -17.97 -24.78 -16.47
C TRP A 87 -16.77 -24.79 -17.44
N ARG A 88 -15.55 -24.60 -16.92
CA ARG A 88 -14.31 -24.58 -17.71
C ARG A 88 -14.07 -25.93 -18.38
N LEU A 89 -14.31 -27.04 -17.67
CA LEU A 89 -14.20 -28.40 -18.22
C LEU A 89 -15.25 -28.66 -19.31
N LEU A 90 -16.49 -28.18 -19.13
CA LEU A 90 -17.53 -28.25 -20.16
C LEU A 90 -17.15 -27.44 -21.40
N LYS A 91 -16.67 -26.20 -21.21
CA LYS A 91 -16.18 -25.32 -22.29
C LYS A 91 -15.02 -25.94 -23.06
N LYS A 92 -14.09 -26.62 -22.39
CA LYS A 92 -12.96 -27.33 -23.02
C LYS A 92 -13.43 -28.45 -23.94
N ASN A 93 -14.53 -29.12 -23.61
CA ASN A 93 -15.08 -30.25 -24.36
C ASN A 93 -16.23 -29.89 -25.30
N LYS A 94 -16.48 -28.60 -25.59
CA LYS A 94 -17.63 -28.12 -26.38
C LYS A 94 -17.79 -28.74 -27.78
N ALA A 95 -16.72 -29.29 -28.37
CA ALA A 95 -16.75 -29.94 -29.67
C ALA A 95 -17.15 -31.42 -29.62
N ARG A 96 -17.17 -32.04 -28.42
CA ARG A 96 -17.42 -33.47 -28.23
C ARG A 96 -18.93 -33.76 -28.12
N LYS A 97 -19.50 -34.38 -29.14
CA LYS A 97 -20.94 -34.71 -29.21
C LYS A 97 -21.33 -36.07 -28.59
N SER A 98 -20.62 -36.53 -27.55
CA SER A 98 -20.98 -37.78 -26.88
C SER A 98 -22.23 -37.61 -26.00
N SER A 99 -23.08 -38.62 -25.91
CA SER A 99 -24.29 -38.61 -25.08
C SER A 99 -24.02 -38.21 -23.62
N THR A 100 -22.91 -38.68 -23.04
CA THR A 100 -22.46 -38.32 -21.69
C THR A 100 -22.14 -36.83 -21.54
N GLN A 101 -21.58 -36.19 -22.58
CA GLN A 101 -21.23 -34.78 -22.56
C GLN A 101 -22.49 -33.91 -22.66
N GLN A 102 -23.42 -34.27 -23.54
CA GLN A 102 -24.71 -33.61 -23.67
C GLN A 102 -25.54 -33.71 -22.38
N ALA A 103 -25.53 -34.87 -21.72
CA ALA A 103 -26.18 -35.04 -20.42
C ALA A 103 -25.58 -34.12 -19.34
N ARG A 104 -24.25 -33.97 -19.30
CA ARG A 104 -23.56 -33.06 -18.37
C ARG A 104 -23.85 -31.58 -18.66
N GLU A 105 -23.87 -31.19 -19.93
CA GLU A 105 -24.24 -29.83 -20.34
C GLU A 105 -25.68 -29.51 -19.97
N ALA A 106 -26.64 -30.41 -20.24
CA ALA A 106 -28.03 -30.24 -19.85
C ALA A 106 -28.22 -30.16 -18.32
N ALA A 107 -27.52 -31.01 -17.56
CA ALA A 107 -27.55 -30.99 -16.10
C ALA A 107 -26.93 -29.70 -15.52
N PHE A 108 -25.89 -29.16 -16.15
CA PHE A 108 -25.32 -27.87 -15.77
C PHE A 108 -26.26 -26.71 -16.08
N VAL A 109 -26.82 -26.66 -17.29
CA VAL A 109 -27.78 -25.61 -17.70
C VAL A 109 -29.02 -25.59 -16.81
N SER A 110 -29.55 -26.76 -16.42
CA SER A 110 -30.69 -26.85 -15.50
C SER A 110 -30.40 -26.27 -14.11
N ARG A 111 -29.13 -26.29 -13.66
CA ARG A 111 -28.69 -25.71 -12.38
C ARG A 111 -28.38 -24.22 -12.43
N LEU A 112 -28.21 -23.63 -13.63
CA LEU A 112 -27.83 -22.22 -13.76
C LEU A 112 -28.88 -21.26 -13.17
N GLU A 113 -30.16 -21.61 -13.26
CA GLU A 113 -31.25 -20.79 -12.70
C GLU A 113 -31.51 -21.04 -11.22
N ASP A 114 -30.89 -22.07 -10.65
CA ASP A 114 -31.05 -22.43 -9.25
C ASP A 114 -30.31 -21.44 -8.35
N LEU A 115 -30.74 -21.39 -7.09
CA LEU A 115 -30.13 -20.58 -6.05
C LEU A 115 -28.64 -20.92 -5.90
N PHE A 116 -27.77 -19.90 -5.93
CA PHE A 116 -26.41 -20.08 -5.46
C PHE A 116 -26.40 -20.11 -3.93
N ASP A 117 -26.75 -21.27 -3.37
CA ASP A 117 -27.03 -21.42 -1.95
C ASP A 117 -25.75 -21.34 -1.11
N ILE A 118 -25.59 -20.25 -0.36
CA ILE A 118 -24.48 -20.06 0.59
C ILE A 118 -24.97 -20.05 2.03
N ALA A 119 -26.19 -20.55 2.30
CA ALA A 119 -26.73 -20.65 3.65
C ALA A 119 -25.87 -21.55 4.54
N HIS A 120 -25.73 -21.15 5.80
CA HIS A 120 -25.19 -22.00 6.86
C HIS A 120 -25.98 -23.32 6.94
N ALA A 121 -25.31 -24.41 7.32
CA ALA A 121 -25.95 -25.73 7.42
C ALA A 121 -27.19 -25.69 8.34
N ASP A 122 -27.05 -25.01 9.48
CA ASP A 122 -28.11 -24.82 10.47
C ASP A 122 -28.92 -23.52 10.29
N ALA A 123 -28.93 -22.92 9.09
CA ALA A 123 -29.60 -21.63 8.88
C ALA A 123 -31.09 -21.67 9.26
N LEU A 124 -31.81 -22.74 8.94
CA LEU A 124 -33.24 -22.90 9.27
C LEU A 124 -33.51 -23.07 10.78
N ASN A 125 -32.54 -23.60 11.52
CA ASN A 125 -32.63 -23.78 12.98
C ASN A 125 -32.23 -22.50 13.71
N THR A 126 -31.29 -21.74 13.16
CA THR A 126 -30.75 -20.51 13.75
C THR A 126 -31.70 -19.32 13.56
N MET A 127 -32.44 -19.28 12.45
CA MET A 127 -33.44 -18.23 12.21
C MET A 127 -34.63 -18.39 13.16
N SER A 128 -35.03 -17.32 13.83
CA SER A 128 -36.21 -17.29 14.72
C SER A 128 -37.49 -16.86 14.01
N ILE A 129 -37.38 -16.12 12.91
CA ILE A 129 -38.52 -15.58 12.15
C ILE A 129 -38.98 -16.63 11.12
N GLN A 130 -40.26 -17.02 11.19
CA GLN A 130 -40.82 -18.04 10.29
C GLN A 130 -40.87 -17.55 8.83
N GLU A 131 -41.18 -16.27 8.60
CA GLU A 131 -41.22 -15.67 7.26
C GLU A 131 -39.86 -15.74 6.54
N ASP A 132 -38.75 -15.52 7.25
CA ASP A 132 -37.39 -15.63 6.69
C ASP A 132 -37.03 -17.09 6.34
N LYS A 133 -37.54 -18.07 7.12
CA LYS A 133 -37.41 -19.52 6.80
C LYS A 133 -38.19 -19.87 5.54
N ASP A 134 -39.44 -19.44 5.46
CA ASP A 134 -40.33 -19.70 4.32
C ASP A 134 -39.80 -19.02 3.06
N PHE A 135 -39.20 -17.83 3.18
CA PHE A 135 -38.51 -17.16 2.09
C PHE A 135 -37.31 -17.96 1.58
N LEU A 136 -36.43 -18.46 2.45
CA LEU A 136 -35.29 -19.29 2.03
C LEU A 136 -35.76 -20.58 1.34
N LEU A 137 -36.79 -21.23 1.85
CA LEU A 137 -37.38 -22.43 1.23
C LEU A 137 -37.96 -22.11 -0.16
N ALA A 138 -38.70 -21.01 -0.29
CA ALA A 138 -39.24 -20.56 -1.57
C ALA A 138 -38.15 -20.16 -2.59
N GLN A 139 -37.01 -19.65 -2.12
CA GLN A 139 -35.84 -19.40 -2.98
C GLN A 139 -35.09 -20.70 -3.37
N ARG A 140 -35.24 -21.81 -2.63
CA ARG A 140 -34.66 -23.12 -3.00
C ARG A 140 -35.51 -23.89 -4.01
N GLU A 141 -36.81 -23.57 -4.12
CA GLU A 141 -37.71 -24.12 -5.15
C GLU A 141 -37.26 -23.72 -6.58
N LYS A 142 -37.53 -24.58 -7.57
CA LYS A 142 -37.32 -24.26 -8.99
C LYS A 142 -38.14 -23.00 -9.34
N GLY A 143 -37.47 -21.98 -9.90
CA GLY A 143 -38.09 -20.68 -10.22
C GLY A 143 -37.91 -19.60 -9.15
N ARG A 144 -37.32 -19.92 -7.98
CA ARG A 144 -36.96 -18.97 -6.91
C ARG A 144 -38.11 -18.04 -6.55
N ARG A 145 -39.18 -18.58 -5.96
CA ARG A 145 -40.43 -17.89 -5.65
C ARG A 145 -40.23 -16.89 -4.49
N GLY A 146 -40.85 -15.71 -4.59
CA GLY A 146 -40.70 -14.62 -3.59
C GLY A 146 -39.65 -13.56 -3.98
N SER A 147 -39.71 -12.37 -3.35
CA SER A 147 -38.79 -11.25 -3.55
C SER A 147 -38.68 -10.35 -2.30
N MET A 148 -37.56 -9.66 -2.13
CA MET A 148 -37.22 -8.80 -0.98
C MET A 148 -37.77 -7.35 -1.10
N VAL A 149 -38.97 -7.15 -1.64
CA VAL A 149 -39.55 -5.80 -1.85
C VAL A 149 -40.53 -5.47 -0.72
N GLY A 150 -40.18 -4.49 0.11
CA GLY A 150 -40.98 -3.95 1.22
C GLY A 150 -40.14 -3.69 2.46
N VAL A 151 -40.20 -2.48 3.03
CA VAL A 151 -39.60 -2.16 4.33
C VAL A 151 -40.73 -2.17 5.35
N ASP A 152 -40.73 -3.15 6.26
CA ASP A 152 -41.59 -3.14 7.44
C ASP A 152 -40.97 -2.19 8.48
N GLU A 153 -41.51 -0.97 8.57
CA GLU A 153 -41.03 0.09 9.47
C GLU A 153 -41.04 -0.34 10.95
N THR A 154 -41.97 -1.21 11.33
CA THR A 154 -42.08 -1.77 12.68
C THR A 154 -40.94 -2.74 13.00
N LEU A 155 -40.56 -3.56 12.02
CA LEU A 155 -39.43 -4.49 12.14
C LEU A 155 -38.09 -3.72 12.15
N ALA A 156 -37.93 -2.72 11.27
CA ALA A 156 -36.72 -1.90 11.18
C ALA A 156 -36.39 -1.13 12.48
N CYS A 157 -37.42 -0.65 13.19
CA CYS A 157 -37.26 0.05 14.46
C CYS A 157 -36.89 -0.91 15.61
N LYS A 158 -37.43 -2.14 15.62
CA LYS A 158 -37.00 -3.20 16.53
C LYS A 158 -35.56 -3.65 16.24
N GLU A 159 -35.19 -3.80 14.98
CA GLU A 159 -33.85 -4.20 14.54
C GLU A 159 -32.77 -3.17 14.90
N LYS A 160 -33.07 -1.87 14.78
CA LYS A 160 -32.15 -0.80 15.23
C LYS A 160 -31.84 -0.92 16.72
N ARG A 161 -32.87 -1.18 17.54
CA ARG A 161 -32.71 -1.39 18.99
C ARG A 161 -31.96 -2.68 19.34
N VAL A 162 -32.18 -3.77 18.59
CA VAL A 162 -31.46 -5.03 18.80
C VAL A 162 -30.00 -4.89 18.38
N SER A 163 -29.71 -4.27 17.24
CA SER A 163 -28.34 -3.98 16.77
C SER A 163 -27.59 -3.07 17.75
N GLU A 164 -28.24 -2.04 18.30
CA GLU A 164 -27.65 -1.19 19.35
C GLU A 164 -27.35 -1.99 20.63
N ARG A 165 -28.22 -2.93 21.02
CA ARG A 165 -28.00 -3.82 22.17
C ARG A 165 -26.91 -4.86 21.90
N GLU A 166 -26.83 -5.43 20.71
CA GLU A 166 -25.77 -6.37 20.31
C GLU A 166 -24.43 -5.66 20.22
N GLN A 167 -24.37 -4.44 19.67
CA GLN A 167 -23.15 -3.62 19.70
C GLN A 167 -22.73 -3.25 21.11
N GLN A 168 -23.68 -2.95 22.01
CA GLN A 168 -23.38 -2.74 23.43
C GLN A 168 -22.92 -4.02 24.12
N THR A 169 -23.52 -5.17 23.79
CA THR A 169 -23.15 -6.46 24.36
C THR A 169 -21.80 -6.93 23.85
N LEU A 170 -21.47 -6.70 22.58
CA LEU A 170 -20.16 -6.96 21.98
C LEU A 170 -19.11 -6.01 22.55
N LYS A 171 -19.43 -4.72 22.75
CA LYS A 171 -18.55 -3.79 23.46
C LYS A 171 -18.32 -4.21 24.90
N ARG A 172 -19.35 -4.69 25.60
CA ARG A 172 -19.22 -5.25 26.96
C ARG A 172 -18.39 -6.53 26.95
N ARG A 173 -18.61 -7.44 26.00
CA ARG A 173 -17.85 -8.69 25.87
C ARG A 173 -16.39 -8.43 25.51
N GLN A 174 -16.11 -7.49 24.60
CA GLN A 174 -14.75 -7.02 24.31
C GLN A 174 -14.12 -6.30 25.50
N GLN A 175 -14.90 -5.58 26.32
CA GLN A 175 -14.41 -5.01 27.57
C GLN A 175 -14.10 -6.10 28.59
N THR A 176 -14.97 -7.10 28.76
CA THR A 176 -14.74 -8.25 29.64
C THR A 176 -13.59 -9.12 29.17
N GLU A 177 -13.44 -9.37 27.86
CA GLU A 177 -12.31 -10.11 27.26
C GLU A 177 -11.01 -9.32 27.36
N ASN A 178 -11.05 -7.99 27.20
CA ASN A 178 -9.89 -7.13 27.50
C ASN A 178 -9.56 -7.14 28.99
N ILE A 179 -10.55 -7.11 29.89
CA ILE A 179 -10.35 -7.21 31.34
C ILE A 179 -9.79 -8.59 31.71
N GLN A 180 -10.30 -9.68 31.12
CA GLN A 180 -9.80 -11.04 31.33
C GLN A 180 -8.43 -11.27 30.70
N GLN A 181 -8.10 -10.66 29.55
CA GLN A 181 -6.75 -10.68 29.01
C GLN A 181 -5.80 -9.84 29.86
N ILE A 182 -6.25 -8.71 30.41
CA ILE A 182 -5.48 -7.91 31.36
C ILE A 182 -5.29 -8.71 32.65
N GLU A 183 -6.32 -9.35 33.20
CA GLU A 183 -6.26 -10.19 34.41
C GLU A 183 -5.40 -11.44 34.20
N ALA A 184 -5.50 -12.13 33.05
CA ALA A 184 -4.63 -13.27 32.72
C ALA A 184 -3.17 -12.85 32.51
N SER A 185 -2.93 -11.68 31.90
CA SER A 185 -1.58 -11.09 31.76
C SER A 185 -1.02 -10.55 33.09
N THR A 186 -1.89 -10.28 34.07
CA THR A 186 -1.52 -9.82 35.42
C THR A 186 -1.38 -10.99 36.40
N ALA A 187 -2.10 -12.10 36.17
CA ALA A 187 -2.06 -13.32 36.98
C ALA A 187 -0.78 -14.16 36.76
N GLU A 188 -0.10 -14.06 35.61
CA GLU A 188 1.23 -14.68 35.43
C GLU A 188 2.36 -13.90 36.14
N LEU A 189 2.07 -12.72 36.70
CA LEU A 189 3.04 -11.90 37.42
C LEU A 189 2.36 -11.12 38.55
N THR A 190 1.76 -11.83 39.51
CA THR A 190 1.79 -11.44 40.93
C THR A 190 1.20 -12.55 41.80
N THR A 191 2.06 -13.29 42.50
CA THR A 191 1.73 -13.68 43.86
C THR A 191 1.64 -12.40 44.70
N SER A 192 0.47 -12.26 45.32
CA SER A 192 0.18 -11.44 46.50
C SER A 192 -0.05 -9.94 46.29
N GLY A 193 -1.31 -9.53 46.54
CA GLY A 193 -1.60 -8.29 47.25
C GLY A 193 -2.62 -7.38 46.56
N SER A 194 -3.89 -7.74 46.68
CA SER A 194 -5.06 -6.89 46.44
C SER A 194 -5.00 -5.54 47.17
N GLU A 195 -5.54 -4.48 46.54
CA GLU A 195 -6.74 -3.78 47.04
C GLU A 195 -7.19 -2.66 46.07
N ILE A 196 -8.48 -2.69 45.76
CA ILE A 196 -9.24 -1.65 45.05
C ILE A 196 -9.81 -0.71 46.12
N SER A 197 -9.74 0.60 45.89
CA SER A 197 -10.75 1.51 46.44
C SER A 197 -10.96 2.70 45.50
N ALA A 198 -12.16 2.76 44.93
CA ALA A 198 -12.82 4.01 44.56
C ALA A 198 -13.73 4.40 45.73
N ALA A 199 -13.71 5.67 46.15
CA ALA A 199 -14.89 6.39 46.63
C ALA A 199 -14.55 7.86 46.91
N GLU A 200 -15.51 8.70 46.57
CA GLU A 200 -15.65 10.11 46.91
C GLU A 200 -15.94 10.28 48.42
N ASP A 201 -15.67 11.50 48.90
CA ASP A 201 -15.86 11.95 50.29
C ASP A 201 -17.30 11.80 50.80
N VAL A 202 -17.47 11.15 51.96
CA VAL A 202 -18.46 11.55 52.98
C VAL A 202 -17.88 11.24 54.37
N ASP A 203 -17.96 12.24 55.25
CA ASP A 203 -17.49 12.34 56.63
C ASP A 203 -18.31 11.46 57.61
N SER A 204 -17.65 10.90 58.63
CA SER A 204 -18.11 10.80 60.04
C SER A 204 -17.34 9.71 60.83
N GLU A 205 -17.17 9.99 62.13
CA GLU A 205 -16.23 9.42 63.10
C GLU A 205 -16.38 7.92 63.44
N GLY A 206 -15.26 7.29 63.79
CA GLY A 206 -15.21 5.98 64.45
C GLY A 206 -13.78 5.49 64.66
N ALA A 207 -13.35 5.40 65.91
CA ALA A 207 -11.97 5.15 66.32
C ALA A 207 -11.48 3.69 66.21
N VAL A 208 -10.14 3.57 66.27
CA VAL A 208 -9.28 2.46 66.75
C VAL A 208 -8.58 1.56 65.70
N GLY A 209 -7.30 1.87 65.46
CA GLY A 209 -6.17 0.94 65.59
C GLY A 209 -5.81 -0.02 64.44
N GLY A 210 -4.73 0.29 63.70
CA GLY A 210 -3.92 -0.74 63.03
C GLY A 210 -3.19 -0.36 61.72
N SER A 211 -1.88 -0.08 61.82
CA SER A 211 -0.82 -0.05 60.78
C SER A 211 -1.00 0.84 59.53
N ARG A 212 -0.26 1.96 59.51
CA ARG A 212 -0.18 2.95 58.43
C ARG A 212 0.80 2.48 57.33
N THR A 213 0.31 2.00 56.19
CA THR A 213 1.14 1.92 54.97
C THR A 213 1.38 3.34 54.45
N GLN A 214 2.65 3.79 54.44
CA GLN A 214 3.00 5.12 53.93
C GLN A 214 2.67 5.22 52.42
N LYS A 215 1.66 6.03 52.07
CA LYS A 215 1.39 6.43 50.67
C LYS A 215 2.66 7.06 50.07
N ARG A 216 3.27 6.44 49.05
CA ARG A 216 4.43 6.99 48.33
C ARG A 216 4.10 8.40 47.84
N LYS A 217 4.79 9.43 48.35
CA LYS A 217 4.67 10.80 47.87
C LYS A 217 5.14 10.85 46.42
N ARG A 218 4.23 11.16 45.50
CA ARG A 218 4.52 11.24 44.06
C ARG A 218 5.29 12.53 43.77
N GLY A 219 6.43 12.42 43.07
CA GLY A 219 7.21 13.57 42.62
C GLY A 219 6.36 14.54 41.79
N ARG A 220 6.57 15.84 42.00
CA ARG A 220 5.77 16.92 41.37
C ARG A 220 6.49 17.59 40.19
N LYS A 221 7.80 17.38 40.03
CA LYS A 221 8.58 18.07 38.99
C LYS A 221 8.37 17.40 37.63
N ALA A 222 7.76 18.12 36.69
CA ALA A 222 7.60 17.66 35.32
C ALA A 222 8.96 17.66 34.60
N VAL A 223 9.38 16.51 34.09
CA VAL A 223 10.71 16.35 33.46
C VAL A 223 10.63 16.40 31.93
N VAL A 224 9.47 16.10 31.35
CA VAL A 224 9.30 16.07 29.89
C VAL A 224 8.98 17.47 29.36
N THR A 225 10.01 18.17 28.92
CA THR A 225 9.89 19.45 28.18
C THR A 225 9.51 19.20 26.71
N PRO A 226 9.09 20.24 25.94
CA PRO A 226 8.84 20.12 24.51
C PRO A 226 10.06 19.61 23.73
N GLU A 227 11.26 20.08 24.06
CA GLU A 227 12.53 19.73 23.40
C GLU A 227 12.87 18.26 23.66
N LEU A 228 12.75 17.82 24.92
CA LEU A 228 12.98 16.43 25.28
C LEU A 228 11.95 15.51 24.62
N ALA A 229 10.67 15.90 24.59
CA ALA A 229 9.64 15.14 23.89
C ALA A 229 9.95 15.00 22.39
N ALA A 230 10.34 16.10 21.74
CA ALA A 230 10.71 16.10 20.33
C ALA A 230 11.96 15.24 20.05
N ALA A 231 12.96 15.27 20.92
CA ALA A 231 14.15 14.42 20.81
C ALA A 231 13.80 12.93 20.92
N LEU A 232 12.96 12.56 21.90
CA LEU A 232 12.49 11.18 22.08
C LEU A 232 11.67 10.68 20.87
N ASP A 233 10.82 11.55 20.31
CA ASP A 233 10.02 11.23 19.12
C ASP A 233 10.91 11.01 17.88
N ARG A 234 11.86 11.92 17.62
CA ARG A 234 12.80 11.81 16.48
C ARG A 234 13.69 10.57 16.56
N THR A 235 14.11 10.20 17.77
CA THR A 235 14.95 9.03 18.03
C THR A 235 14.15 7.73 18.18
N LYS A 236 12.81 7.77 18.01
CA LYS A 236 11.91 6.61 18.11
C LYS A 236 12.01 5.89 19.46
N VAL A 237 12.29 6.63 20.53
CA VAL A 237 12.35 6.08 21.89
C VAL A 237 10.92 5.88 22.42
N SER A 238 10.63 4.68 22.93
CA SER A 238 9.31 4.37 23.49
C SER A 238 9.11 5.01 24.86
N ASP A 239 7.86 5.19 25.29
CA ASP A 239 7.56 5.78 26.61
C ASP A 239 8.23 5.03 27.77
N ARG A 240 8.35 3.70 27.67
CA ARG A 240 9.06 2.88 28.67
C ARG A 240 10.56 3.15 28.64
N LYS A 241 11.19 3.13 27.47
CA LYS A 241 12.62 3.41 27.31
C LYS A 241 12.95 4.83 27.78
N ALA A 242 12.09 5.80 27.48
CA ALA A 242 12.24 7.17 27.93
C ALA A 242 12.27 7.28 29.46
N VAL A 243 11.40 6.56 30.17
CA VAL A 243 11.43 6.52 31.64
C VAL A 243 12.78 6.00 32.14
N PHE A 244 13.30 4.90 31.58
CA PHE A 244 14.60 4.36 32.00
C PHE A 244 15.76 5.33 31.74
N VAL A 245 15.83 5.90 30.53
CA VAL A 245 16.88 6.85 30.16
C VAL A 245 16.85 8.08 31.06
N ILE A 246 15.66 8.66 31.28
CA ILE A 246 15.51 9.86 32.12
C ILE A 246 15.82 9.53 33.59
N ALA A 247 15.39 8.38 34.10
CA ALA A 247 15.65 7.97 35.48
C ALA A 247 17.15 7.81 35.76
N GLU A 248 17.87 7.13 34.87
CA GLU A 248 19.29 6.86 35.05
C GLU A 248 20.14 8.11 34.82
N THR A 249 19.74 8.97 33.89
CA THR A 249 20.35 10.28 33.70
C THR A 249 20.16 11.16 34.95
N ALA A 250 18.95 11.17 35.53
CA ALA A 250 18.67 11.95 36.73
C ALA A 250 19.50 11.48 37.94
N LYS A 251 19.63 10.17 38.16
CA LYS A 251 20.53 9.61 39.20
C LYS A 251 21.99 10.01 38.98
N SER A 252 22.47 9.89 37.74
CA SER A 252 23.86 10.23 37.38
C SER A 252 24.17 11.71 37.63
N LEU A 253 23.16 12.57 37.54
CA LEU A 253 23.24 14.00 37.84
C LEU A 253 22.97 14.34 39.32
N GLY A 254 22.89 13.34 40.21
CA GLY A 254 22.67 13.53 41.65
C GLY A 254 21.24 13.90 42.04
N MET A 255 20.25 13.72 41.16
CA MET A 255 18.85 14.01 41.45
C MET A 255 18.14 12.80 42.08
N THR A 256 17.31 13.05 43.10
CA THR A 256 16.45 12.01 43.69
C THR A 256 15.23 11.73 42.79
N ILE A 257 15.06 10.48 42.34
CA ILE A 257 13.96 10.08 41.44
C ILE A 257 12.58 10.38 42.03
N ASP A 258 12.40 10.23 43.34
CA ASP A 258 11.11 10.44 44.01
C ASP A 258 10.57 11.88 43.88
N GLN A 259 11.42 12.84 43.51
CA GLN A 259 11.03 14.23 43.26
C GLN A 259 10.46 14.44 41.85
N LEU A 260 10.71 13.51 40.92
CA LEU A 260 10.33 13.60 39.52
C LEU A 260 8.95 12.96 39.25
N ALA A 261 8.14 13.63 38.44
CA ALA A 261 6.87 13.09 37.94
C ALA A 261 7.13 12.07 36.80
N LEU A 262 7.88 11.01 37.10
CA LEU A 262 8.41 10.06 36.13
C LEU A 262 7.67 8.73 36.20
N ASN A 263 6.71 8.53 35.30
CA ASN A 263 6.10 7.23 35.02
C ASN A 263 5.65 7.19 33.57
N ARG A 264 5.46 5.98 33.04
CA ARG A 264 5.13 5.74 31.62
C ARG A 264 3.94 6.59 31.16
N ASP A 265 2.85 6.61 31.92
CA ASP A 265 1.63 7.30 31.50
C ASP A 265 1.75 8.83 31.60
N SER A 266 2.59 9.34 32.51
CA SER A 266 2.90 10.77 32.59
C SER A 266 3.77 11.21 31.42
N VAL A 267 4.79 10.43 31.05
CA VAL A 267 5.59 10.65 29.85
C VAL A 267 4.70 10.63 28.60
N ARG A 268 3.84 9.61 28.46
CA ARG A 268 2.90 9.48 27.35
C ARG A 268 1.97 10.70 27.22
N ARG A 269 1.34 11.12 28.33
CA ARG A 269 0.43 12.28 28.34
C ARG A 269 1.14 13.58 28.00
N LEU A 270 2.33 13.82 28.56
CA LEU A 270 3.11 15.03 28.27
C LEU A 270 3.55 15.06 26.80
N ARG A 271 4.03 13.94 26.25
CA ARG A 271 4.36 13.84 24.80
C ARG A 271 3.14 14.09 23.92
N ALA A 272 1.98 13.54 24.26
CA ALA A 272 0.75 13.82 23.52
C ALA A 272 0.37 15.30 23.55
N LYS A 273 0.43 15.93 24.73
CA LYS A 273 0.18 17.37 24.90
C LYS A 273 1.16 18.22 24.06
N HIS A 274 2.45 17.90 24.11
CA HIS A 274 3.47 18.62 23.35
C HIS A 274 3.32 18.46 21.84
N ARG A 275 2.88 17.29 21.35
CA ARG A 275 2.58 17.08 19.92
C ARG A 275 1.42 17.96 19.43
N ILE A 276 0.33 18.04 20.21
CA ILE A 276 -0.81 18.91 19.90
C ILE A 276 -0.36 20.37 19.86
N HIS A 277 0.37 20.82 20.88
CA HIS A 277 0.87 22.19 20.94
C HIS A 277 1.85 22.52 19.80
N SER A 278 2.76 21.60 19.47
CA SER A 278 3.70 21.77 18.36
C SER A 278 2.97 21.88 17.02
N SER A 279 1.98 21.02 16.77
CA SER A 279 1.14 21.09 15.57
C SER A 279 0.40 22.42 15.45
N ALA A 280 -0.22 22.88 16.54
CA ALA A 280 -0.89 24.17 16.59
C ALA A 280 0.09 25.34 16.35
N SER A 281 1.29 25.28 16.95
CA SER A 281 2.32 26.31 16.73
C SER A 281 2.84 26.32 15.30
N ILE A 282 3.00 25.17 14.65
CA ILE A 282 3.42 25.10 13.25
C ILE A 282 2.36 25.75 12.37
N ARG A 283 1.09 25.41 12.59
CA ARG A 283 -0.04 26.00 11.83
C ARG A 283 -0.14 27.51 12.04
N ALA A 284 0.03 28.00 13.27
CA ALA A 284 -0.01 29.43 13.57
C ALA A 284 1.17 30.22 12.97
N LYS A 285 2.34 29.60 12.85
CA LYS A 285 3.54 30.22 12.26
C LYS A 285 3.54 30.18 10.73
N PHE A 286 2.76 29.29 10.14
CA PHE A 286 2.70 29.13 8.70
C PHE A 286 1.92 30.28 8.09
N GLN A 287 2.63 31.17 7.40
CA GLN A 287 2.08 32.19 6.54
C GLN A 287 2.70 32.01 5.17
N SER A 288 1.88 31.95 4.14
CA SER A 288 2.37 31.79 2.78
C SER A 288 1.56 32.68 1.86
N ASP A 289 2.21 33.71 1.34
CA ASP A 289 1.70 34.53 0.23
C ASP A 289 2.35 34.14 -1.11
N VAL A 290 3.21 33.11 -1.09
CA VAL A 290 3.87 32.62 -2.30
C VAL A 290 2.98 31.62 -3.04
N PRO A 291 3.17 31.48 -4.37
CA PRO A 291 2.67 30.34 -5.13
C PRO A 291 3.18 29.02 -4.56
N LEU A 292 2.28 28.06 -4.37
CA LEU A 292 2.58 26.75 -3.81
C LEU A 292 2.32 25.63 -4.82
N VAL A 293 3.14 24.59 -4.73
CA VAL A 293 2.94 23.28 -5.34
C VAL A 293 2.45 22.34 -4.25
N VAL A 294 1.31 21.69 -4.43
CA VAL A 294 0.88 20.60 -3.54
C VAL A 294 1.44 19.28 -4.05
N HIS A 295 1.97 18.45 -3.16
CA HIS A 295 2.52 17.14 -3.49
C HIS A 295 1.85 16.09 -2.62
N TRP A 296 1.57 14.92 -3.21
CA TRP A 296 1.11 13.76 -2.47
C TRP A 296 1.71 12.48 -3.05
N ASP A 297 1.91 11.49 -2.18
CA ASP A 297 2.41 10.17 -2.53
C ASP A 297 1.76 9.14 -1.61
N GLY A 298 1.31 8.00 -2.15
CA GLY A 298 0.59 6.97 -1.40
C GLY A 298 1.54 5.94 -0.80
N LYS A 299 1.29 5.50 0.44
CA LYS A 299 2.02 4.36 1.02
C LYS A 299 1.17 3.49 1.93
N LEU A 300 1.20 2.19 1.68
CA LEU A 300 0.64 1.18 2.58
C LEU A 300 1.53 1.03 3.82
N ILE A 301 1.01 1.43 4.98
CA ILE A 301 1.69 1.37 6.28
C ILE A 301 0.83 0.55 7.25
N PRO A 302 1.41 -0.27 8.15
CA PRO A 302 0.65 -0.92 9.20
C PRO A 302 -0.19 0.08 10.00
N ASN A 303 -1.43 -0.29 10.31
CA ASN A 303 -2.29 0.53 11.14
C ASN A 303 -1.69 0.69 12.55
N LEU A 304 -2.03 1.79 13.23
CA LEU A 304 -1.63 2.04 14.62
C LEU A 304 -2.24 1.01 15.58
N ILE A 305 -3.34 0.39 15.18
CA ILE A 305 -4.09 -0.62 15.93
C ILE A 305 -4.35 -1.79 14.96
N GLY A 306 -3.80 -2.96 15.27
CA GLY A 306 -3.99 -4.18 14.47
C GLY A 306 -2.86 -4.49 13.47
N LYS A 307 -3.01 -5.59 12.72
CA LYS A 307 -2.03 -6.06 11.73
C LYS A 307 -2.35 -5.63 10.29
N GLU A 308 -3.48 -4.94 10.09
CA GLU A 308 -3.92 -4.49 8.76
C GLU A 308 -3.02 -3.37 8.24
N LYS A 309 -2.81 -3.33 6.93
CA LYS A 309 -2.14 -2.22 6.26
C LYS A 309 -3.20 -1.23 5.79
N VAL A 310 -2.96 0.05 6.02
CA VAL A 310 -3.83 1.14 5.58
C VAL A 310 -3.07 2.05 4.64
N ASP A 311 -3.77 2.63 3.67
CA ASP A 311 -3.23 3.64 2.78
C ASP A 311 -3.04 4.95 3.54
N ARG A 312 -1.78 5.36 3.67
CA ARG A 312 -1.41 6.65 4.22
C ARG A 312 -1.00 7.58 3.09
N LEU A 313 -1.57 8.78 3.09
CA LEU A 313 -1.30 9.81 2.10
C LEU A 313 -0.65 11.02 2.79
N PRO A 314 0.70 11.09 2.85
CA PRO A 314 1.39 12.34 3.08
C PRO A 314 1.00 13.37 2.02
N VAL A 315 0.56 14.54 2.47
CA VAL A 315 0.30 15.71 1.63
C VAL A 315 1.21 16.83 2.13
N LEU A 316 2.00 17.40 1.25
CA LEU A 316 2.93 18.48 1.54
C LEU A 316 2.78 19.60 0.52
N VAL A 317 3.19 20.80 0.89
CA VAL A 317 3.30 21.93 -0.02
C VAL A 317 4.74 22.41 -0.08
N SER A 318 5.16 22.82 -1.27
CA SER A 318 6.43 23.51 -1.46
C SER A 318 6.25 24.79 -2.25
N GLY A 319 7.13 25.75 -2.00
CA GLY A 319 7.20 27.03 -2.68
C GLY A 319 8.58 27.64 -2.48
N LYS A 320 8.74 28.92 -2.81
CA LYS A 320 9.99 29.64 -2.54
C LYS A 320 10.26 29.65 -1.03
N GLU A 321 11.31 28.95 -0.59
CA GLU A 321 11.70 28.80 0.83
C GLU A 321 10.62 28.17 1.73
N VAL A 322 9.58 27.58 1.14
CA VAL A 322 8.49 26.92 1.86
C VAL A 322 8.55 25.43 1.58
N LEU A 323 8.58 24.63 2.65
CA LEU A 323 8.34 23.20 2.61
C LEU A 323 7.58 22.82 3.87
N GLN A 324 6.31 22.42 3.73
CA GLN A 324 5.44 22.14 4.86
C GLN A 324 4.63 20.87 4.62
N LEU A 325 4.69 19.95 5.59
CA LEU A 325 3.79 18.80 5.65
C LEU A 325 2.42 19.27 6.15
N LEU A 326 1.37 19.07 5.36
CA LEU A 326 0.01 19.45 5.72
C LEU A 326 -0.67 18.35 6.55
N THR A 327 -0.58 17.10 6.09
CA THR A 327 -1.20 15.95 6.74
C THR A 327 -0.55 14.63 6.32
N VAL A 328 -0.84 13.58 7.07
CA VAL A 328 -0.61 12.18 6.68
C VAL A 328 -1.94 11.45 6.83
N ALA A 329 -2.82 11.62 5.84
CA ALA A 329 -4.21 11.19 5.91
C ALA A 329 -4.32 9.66 5.93
N ASN A 330 -5.28 9.13 6.70
CA ASN A 330 -5.71 7.74 6.57
C ASN A 330 -6.75 7.67 5.46
N LEU A 331 -6.47 6.97 4.37
CA LEU A 331 -7.44 6.83 3.30
C LEU A 331 -8.34 5.60 3.53
N PRO A 332 -9.65 5.71 3.26
CA PRO A 332 -10.54 4.54 3.25
C PRO A 332 -10.25 3.60 2.07
N SER A 333 -9.64 4.12 0.99
CA SER A 333 -9.18 3.37 -0.19
C SER A 333 -8.12 4.19 -0.94
N GLY A 334 -7.26 3.55 -1.73
CA GLY A 334 -6.30 4.21 -2.64
C GLY A 334 -6.91 4.78 -3.93
N THR A 335 -8.21 5.09 -3.96
CA THR A 335 -8.89 5.64 -5.14
C THR A 335 -8.57 7.12 -5.35
N GLY A 336 -8.67 7.59 -6.59
CA GLY A 336 -8.44 9.01 -6.92
C GLY A 336 -9.38 9.96 -6.18
N GLU A 337 -10.64 9.60 -5.97
CA GLU A 337 -11.60 10.39 -5.20
C GLU A 337 -11.19 10.54 -3.72
N ALA A 338 -10.74 9.44 -3.10
CA ALA A 338 -10.28 9.46 -1.71
C ALA A 338 -9.00 10.30 -1.58
N GLN A 339 -8.08 10.19 -2.54
CA GLN A 339 -6.86 10.99 -2.59
C GLN A 339 -7.17 12.47 -2.78
N ALA A 340 -7.97 12.84 -3.79
CA ALA A 340 -8.36 14.22 -4.06
C ALA A 340 -9.08 14.86 -2.89
N SER A 341 -10.02 14.14 -2.25
CA SER A 341 -10.75 14.66 -1.09
C SER A 341 -9.84 14.88 0.11
N ALA A 342 -8.86 14.00 0.34
CA ALA A 342 -7.89 14.18 1.42
C ALA A 342 -6.93 15.36 1.15
N VAL A 343 -6.47 15.51 -0.11
CA VAL A 343 -5.61 16.64 -0.51
C VAL A 343 -6.37 17.97 -0.42
N PHE A 344 -7.59 18.02 -0.94
CA PHE A 344 -8.43 19.20 -0.89
C PHE A 344 -8.77 19.60 0.55
N GLY A 345 -9.20 18.65 1.38
CA GLY A 345 -9.46 18.91 2.80
C GLY A 345 -8.21 19.44 3.54
N ALA A 346 -7.02 18.93 3.23
CA ALA A 346 -5.78 19.46 3.79
C ALA A 346 -5.48 20.90 3.33
N ILE A 347 -5.77 21.25 2.07
CA ILE A 347 -5.61 22.61 1.54
C ILE A 347 -6.58 23.58 2.23
N GLU A 348 -7.84 23.18 2.39
CA GLU A 348 -8.87 23.98 3.09
C GLU A 348 -8.54 24.16 4.57
N ASP A 349 -8.16 23.08 5.25
CA ASP A 349 -7.76 23.12 6.66
C ASP A 349 -6.62 24.12 6.88
N TRP A 350 -5.65 24.17 5.98
CA TRP A 350 -4.53 25.09 6.09
C TRP A 350 -4.83 26.49 5.55
N GLY A 351 -6.02 26.74 4.99
CA GLY A 351 -6.44 28.06 4.52
C GLY A 351 -5.63 28.55 3.31
N ILE A 352 -5.11 27.64 2.49
CA ILE A 352 -4.25 27.97 1.33
C ILE A 352 -4.80 27.65 -0.06
N PRO A 353 -6.14 27.56 -0.31
CA PRO A 353 -6.63 27.24 -1.65
C PRO A 353 -6.20 28.29 -2.67
N GLY A 354 -6.12 29.57 -2.31
CA GLY A 354 -5.68 30.66 -3.20
C GLY A 354 -4.23 30.56 -3.67
N ASN A 355 -3.36 29.93 -2.88
CA ASN A 355 -1.92 29.87 -3.12
C ASN A 355 -1.51 28.71 -4.04
N ILE A 356 -2.30 27.63 -4.11
CA ILE A 356 -1.96 26.45 -4.92
C ILE A 356 -1.95 26.81 -6.41
N ARG A 357 -0.82 26.63 -7.10
CA ARG A 357 -0.68 26.87 -8.55
C ARG A 357 -0.28 25.64 -9.34
N ALA A 358 0.23 24.62 -8.67
CA ALA A 358 0.68 23.39 -9.29
C ALA A 358 0.44 22.19 -8.38
N MET A 359 0.49 21.01 -8.96
CA MET A 359 0.38 19.73 -8.26
C MET A 359 1.47 18.76 -8.72
N CYS A 360 2.03 18.00 -7.79
CA CYS A 360 3.04 16.97 -8.05
C CYS A 360 2.58 15.63 -7.48
N PHE A 361 2.58 14.60 -8.31
CA PHE A 361 1.93 13.33 -8.03
C PHE A 361 2.62 12.17 -8.76
N ASP A 362 2.48 10.95 -8.26
CA ASP A 362 2.89 9.73 -8.95
C ASP A 362 1.95 9.42 -10.13
N THR A 363 2.48 8.86 -11.21
CA THR A 363 1.74 8.69 -12.49
C THR A 363 0.79 7.48 -12.50
N THR A 364 0.34 7.03 -11.35
CA THR A 364 -0.63 5.94 -11.22
C THR A 364 -2.01 6.35 -11.74
N SER A 365 -2.80 5.37 -12.15
CA SER A 365 -4.15 5.61 -12.69
C SER A 365 -5.10 6.25 -11.69
N SER A 366 -4.89 6.03 -10.37
CA SER A 366 -5.64 6.72 -9.32
C SER A 366 -5.42 8.23 -9.35
N ASN A 367 -4.25 8.72 -9.76
CA ASN A 367 -4.00 10.15 -9.89
C ASN A 367 -4.34 10.68 -11.29
N THR A 368 -3.96 9.95 -12.34
CA THR A 368 -3.98 10.42 -13.74
C THR A 368 -5.23 10.04 -14.52
N GLY A 369 -6.18 9.32 -13.89
CA GLY A 369 -7.44 8.94 -14.53
C GLY A 369 -8.22 10.14 -15.08
N MET A 370 -8.68 10.05 -16.33
CA MET A 370 -9.34 11.18 -17.02
C MET A 370 -10.65 11.64 -16.36
N ILE A 371 -11.37 10.74 -15.69
CA ILE A 371 -12.69 11.01 -15.10
C ILE A 371 -12.61 11.07 -13.58
N SER A 372 -11.98 10.07 -12.97
CA SER A 372 -11.92 9.86 -11.52
C SER A 372 -10.51 9.92 -10.95
N GLY A 373 -9.55 10.48 -11.71
CA GLY A 373 -8.19 10.70 -11.25
C GLY A 373 -8.12 11.83 -10.24
N ALA A 374 -7.27 11.68 -9.23
CA ALA A 374 -7.12 12.66 -8.17
C ALA A 374 -6.80 14.07 -8.70
N CYS A 375 -6.05 14.18 -9.79
CA CYS A 375 -5.67 15.46 -10.40
C CYS A 375 -6.89 16.22 -10.93
N VAL A 376 -7.71 15.56 -11.74
CA VAL A 376 -8.92 16.14 -12.34
C VAL A 376 -9.92 16.55 -11.25
N LEU A 377 -10.09 15.69 -10.25
CA LEU A 377 -11.01 15.94 -9.14
C LEU A 377 -10.52 17.08 -8.24
N LEU A 378 -9.20 17.23 -8.06
CA LEU A 378 -8.63 18.32 -7.29
C LEU A 378 -8.84 19.68 -7.97
N GLU A 379 -8.62 19.77 -9.28
CA GLU A 379 -8.89 20.98 -10.07
C GLU A 379 -10.38 21.36 -10.01
N GLN A 380 -11.28 20.38 -10.14
CA GLN A 380 -12.72 20.58 -10.00
C GLN A 380 -13.10 21.10 -8.61
N LYS A 381 -12.55 20.52 -7.53
CA LYS A 381 -12.82 20.96 -6.15
C LYS A 381 -12.27 22.37 -5.88
N LEU A 382 -11.12 22.73 -6.45
CA LEU A 382 -10.52 24.07 -6.32
C LEU A 382 -11.13 25.11 -7.27
N GLY A 383 -11.88 24.70 -8.28
CA GLY A 383 -12.46 25.58 -9.29
C GLY A 383 -11.43 26.31 -10.16
N LYS A 384 -10.25 25.70 -10.37
CA LYS A 384 -9.17 26.28 -11.18
C LYS A 384 -8.24 25.22 -11.75
N GLU A 385 -7.59 25.58 -12.85
CA GLU A 385 -6.55 24.77 -13.48
C GLU A 385 -5.24 24.86 -12.67
N LEU A 386 -4.54 23.73 -12.57
CA LEU A 386 -3.26 23.60 -11.89
C LEU A 386 -2.19 23.10 -12.86
N LEU A 387 -0.98 23.63 -12.72
CA LEU A 387 0.15 23.08 -13.45
C LEU A 387 0.46 21.65 -12.98
N SER A 388 0.36 20.69 -13.89
CA SER A 388 0.63 19.27 -13.62
C SER A 388 2.13 18.96 -13.67
N LEU A 389 2.72 18.70 -12.50
CA LEU A 389 4.11 18.30 -12.33
C LEU A 389 4.20 16.81 -12.00
N ALA A 390 3.78 15.96 -12.95
CA ALA A 390 3.89 14.51 -12.84
C ALA A 390 5.31 14.07 -12.43
N CYS A 391 5.42 13.09 -11.53
CA CYS A 391 6.71 12.65 -11.00
C CYS A 391 7.57 11.95 -12.06
N ARG A 392 8.68 12.57 -12.46
CA ARG A 392 9.59 12.03 -13.49
C ARG A 392 10.32 10.77 -13.02
N HIS A 393 10.59 10.62 -11.71
CA HIS A 393 11.17 9.38 -11.19
C HIS A 393 10.26 8.17 -11.43
N HIS A 394 8.94 8.33 -11.33
CA HIS A 394 7.99 7.25 -11.67
C HIS A 394 8.01 6.94 -13.17
N ILE A 395 8.16 7.94 -14.04
CA ILE A 395 8.31 7.73 -15.49
C ILE A 395 9.61 6.96 -15.78
N MET A 396 10.73 7.40 -15.19
CA MET A 396 12.02 6.76 -15.40
C MET A 396 12.05 5.32 -14.86
N GLU A 397 11.33 5.03 -13.77
CA GLU A 397 11.14 3.67 -13.27
C GLU A 397 10.50 2.75 -14.32
N LEU A 398 9.51 3.24 -15.06
CA LEU A 398 8.87 2.50 -16.16
C LEU A 398 9.86 2.24 -17.30
N VAL A 399 10.66 3.25 -17.66
CA VAL A 399 11.70 3.15 -18.71
C VAL A 399 12.71 2.06 -18.38
N ILE A 400 13.35 2.11 -17.21
CA ILE A 400 14.32 1.07 -16.83
C ILE A 400 13.64 -0.29 -16.63
N GLY A 401 12.40 -0.30 -16.16
CA GLY A 401 11.60 -1.52 -16.04
C GLY A 401 11.35 -2.18 -17.40
N ALA A 402 11.05 -1.40 -18.44
CA ALA A 402 10.88 -1.89 -19.79
C ALA A 402 12.19 -2.44 -20.38
N ALA A 403 13.28 -1.67 -20.28
CA ALA A 403 14.61 -2.11 -20.72
C ALA A 403 15.02 -3.43 -20.04
N PHE A 404 14.86 -3.51 -18.72
CA PHE A 404 15.20 -4.70 -17.95
C PHE A 404 14.36 -5.92 -18.36
N ARG A 405 13.05 -5.75 -18.64
CA ARG A 405 12.19 -6.85 -19.11
C ARG A 405 12.61 -7.37 -20.49
N VAL A 406 13.08 -6.50 -21.38
CA VAL A 406 13.62 -6.94 -22.68
C VAL A 406 14.87 -7.78 -22.48
N CYS A 407 15.75 -7.38 -21.56
CA CYS A 407 17.04 -8.04 -21.33
C CYS A 407 16.92 -9.34 -20.52
N MET A 408 16.07 -9.34 -19.49
CA MET A 408 16.03 -10.39 -18.46
C MET A 408 14.74 -11.22 -18.48
N GLY A 409 13.77 -10.84 -19.32
CA GLY A 409 12.44 -11.44 -19.37
C GLY A 409 11.48 -10.93 -18.30
N SER A 410 10.23 -11.40 -18.37
CA SER A 410 9.19 -11.08 -17.40
C SER A 410 9.28 -12.00 -16.19
N THR A 411 9.21 -11.43 -14.97
CA THR A 411 9.14 -12.20 -13.73
C THR A 411 7.81 -11.94 -13.02
N SER A 412 7.09 -13.01 -12.68
CA SER A 412 5.88 -12.94 -11.83
C SER A 412 6.22 -12.82 -10.33
N SER A 413 7.51 -12.93 -9.98
CA SER A 413 8.00 -12.92 -8.61
C SER A 413 8.12 -11.48 -8.06
N PRO A 414 7.79 -11.25 -6.77
CA PRO A 414 8.00 -9.96 -6.10
C PRO A 414 9.48 -9.57 -5.97
N GLU A 415 10.40 -10.53 -6.17
CA GLU A 415 11.84 -10.34 -6.19
C GLU A 415 12.45 -10.85 -7.49
N VAL A 416 13.52 -10.20 -7.96
CA VAL A 416 14.31 -10.66 -9.11
C VAL A 416 15.26 -11.79 -8.64
N PRO A 417 15.11 -13.04 -9.12
CA PRO A 417 15.88 -14.17 -8.59
C PRO A 417 17.40 -14.00 -8.68
N LEU A 418 17.88 -13.38 -9.76
CA LEU A 418 19.29 -13.05 -9.94
C LEU A 418 19.80 -12.15 -8.82
N PHE A 419 19.06 -11.10 -8.49
CA PHE A 419 19.45 -10.16 -7.45
C PHE A 419 19.47 -10.84 -6.09
N LYS A 420 18.50 -11.73 -5.83
CA LYS A 420 18.44 -12.52 -4.60
C LYS A 420 19.63 -13.46 -4.44
N ARG A 421 19.99 -14.19 -5.51
CA ARG A 421 21.22 -15.00 -5.54
C ARG A 421 22.45 -14.17 -5.23
N PHE A 422 22.56 -12.98 -5.82
CA PHE A 422 23.70 -12.09 -5.58
C PHE A 422 23.75 -11.57 -4.14
N GLN A 423 22.62 -11.16 -3.56
CA GLN A 423 22.54 -10.79 -2.14
C GLN A 423 23.03 -11.90 -1.21
N ASP A 424 22.56 -13.12 -1.43
CA ASP A 424 22.89 -14.25 -0.57
C ASP A 424 24.37 -14.67 -0.71
N TYR A 425 24.95 -14.40 -1.89
CA TYR A 425 26.36 -14.65 -2.21
C TYR A 425 27.31 -13.52 -1.77
N TRP A 426 26.80 -12.33 -1.43
CA TRP A 426 27.60 -11.12 -1.20
C TRP A 426 28.76 -11.31 -0.21
N ARG A 427 28.57 -12.10 0.86
CA ARG A 427 29.61 -12.39 1.87
C ARG A 427 30.86 -13.09 1.33
N PHE A 428 30.80 -13.65 0.11
CA PHE A 428 31.90 -14.34 -0.55
C PHE A 428 32.58 -13.48 -1.62
N ILE A 429 32.08 -12.26 -1.88
CA ILE A 429 32.66 -11.33 -2.84
C ILE A 429 33.81 -10.57 -2.17
N ASP A 430 34.97 -10.62 -2.82
CA ASP A 430 36.11 -9.76 -2.53
C ASP A 430 35.91 -8.43 -3.27
N THR A 431 35.55 -7.37 -2.54
CA THR A 431 35.20 -6.06 -3.13
C THR A 431 36.37 -5.34 -3.78
N ASP A 432 37.61 -5.77 -3.51
CA ASP A 432 38.82 -5.19 -4.10
C ASP A 432 39.14 -5.81 -5.48
N LYS A 433 38.53 -6.96 -5.81
CA LYS A 433 38.73 -7.68 -7.08
C LYS A 433 37.55 -7.53 -8.02
N TYR A 434 37.46 -6.39 -8.70
CA TYR A 434 36.37 -6.11 -9.64
C TYR A 434 36.91 -5.84 -11.05
N GLU A 435 36.03 -6.00 -12.03
CA GLU A 435 36.28 -5.64 -13.43
C GLU A 435 35.45 -4.41 -13.80
N THR A 436 36.07 -3.42 -14.46
CA THR A 436 35.34 -2.26 -14.99
C THR A 436 34.51 -2.67 -16.22
N GLY A 437 33.47 -1.91 -16.53
CA GLY A 437 32.66 -2.13 -17.75
C GLY A 437 33.51 -2.11 -19.01
N ILE A 438 34.36 -1.09 -19.14
CA ILE A 438 35.26 -0.89 -20.29
C ILE A 438 36.41 -1.91 -20.39
N ALA A 439 36.53 -2.86 -19.45
CA ALA A 439 37.49 -3.96 -19.59
C ALA A 439 37.08 -4.95 -20.69
N ALA A 440 35.79 -4.94 -21.08
CA ALA A 440 35.29 -5.68 -22.22
C ALA A 440 35.29 -4.80 -23.49
N ASP A 441 35.95 -5.27 -24.56
CA ASP A 441 36.16 -4.51 -25.81
C ASP A 441 34.86 -4.07 -26.51
N ASP A 442 33.78 -4.86 -26.36
CA ASP A 442 32.46 -4.52 -26.86
C ASP A 442 31.83 -3.36 -26.07
N VAL A 443 31.85 -3.43 -24.74
CA VAL A 443 31.36 -2.34 -23.87
C VAL A 443 32.17 -1.07 -24.11
N ALA A 444 33.51 -1.15 -24.17
CA ALA A 444 34.37 0.00 -24.42
C ALA A 444 33.98 0.74 -25.71
N ARG A 445 33.78 0.00 -26.81
CA ARG A 445 33.31 0.59 -28.09
C ARG A 445 31.90 1.19 -27.98
N LEU A 446 31.01 0.57 -27.21
CA LEU A 446 29.62 1.04 -27.05
C LEU A 446 29.47 2.24 -26.13
N VAL A 447 30.50 2.66 -25.40
CA VAL A 447 30.43 3.83 -24.51
C VAL A 447 31.48 4.89 -24.83
N ASP A 448 32.39 4.64 -25.77
CA ASP A 448 33.52 5.51 -26.10
C ASP A 448 33.09 6.97 -26.37
N ASP A 449 32.11 7.16 -27.23
CA ASP A 449 31.61 8.49 -27.65
C ASP A 449 30.94 9.29 -26.52
N ILE A 450 30.46 8.61 -25.48
CA ILE A 450 29.81 9.26 -24.32
C ILE A 450 30.69 9.29 -23.07
N ASN A 451 31.85 8.62 -23.07
CA ASN A 451 32.59 8.26 -21.87
C ASN A 451 32.94 9.49 -21.03
N GLN A 452 33.74 10.40 -21.59
CA GLN A 452 34.18 11.60 -20.89
C GLN A 452 33.00 12.48 -20.46
N SER A 453 32.01 12.69 -21.34
CA SER A 453 30.83 13.51 -21.03
C SER A 453 30.01 12.95 -19.84
N THR A 454 30.00 11.63 -19.70
CA THR A 454 29.26 10.93 -18.64
C THR A 454 30.03 10.96 -17.33
N ILE A 455 31.36 10.83 -17.39
CA ILE A 455 32.25 11.04 -16.23
C ILE A 455 32.12 12.47 -15.71
N ASP A 456 32.21 13.47 -16.57
CA ASP A 456 32.09 14.88 -16.19
C ASP A 456 30.73 15.18 -15.56
N PHE A 457 29.66 14.64 -16.16
CA PHE A 457 28.30 14.74 -15.61
C PHE A 457 28.21 14.11 -14.21
N ALA A 458 28.76 12.91 -14.02
CA ALA A 458 28.68 12.21 -12.75
C ALA A 458 29.48 12.93 -11.65
N ASN A 459 30.71 13.36 -11.94
CA ASN A 459 31.54 14.12 -11.01
C ASN A 459 30.87 15.44 -10.58
N LYS A 460 30.32 16.20 -11.53
CA LYS A 460 29.59 17.44 -11.24
C LYS A 460 28.43 17.24 -10.27
N HIS A 461 27.72 16.12 -10.37
CA HIS A 461 26.61 15.82 -9.44
C HIS A 461 27.10 15.28 -8.11
N LEU A 462 28.25 14.60 -8.06
CA LEU A 462 28.85 14.14 -6.80
C LEU A 462 29.41 15.29 -5.94
N GLU A 463 29.73 16.43 -6.53
CA GLU A 463 30.06 17.67 -5.80
C GLU A 463 28.85 18.26 -5.07
N GLN A 464 27.64 17.88 -5.47
CA GLN A 464 26.39 18.35 -4.87
C GLN A 464 25.86 17.36 -3.82
N SER A 465 25.08 17.87 -2.86
CA SER A 465 24.39 17.00 -1.90
C SER A 465 23.31 16.20 -2.62
N GLN A 466 23.48 14.88 -2.66
CA GLN A 466 22.48 13.97 -3.20
C GLN A 466 21.31 13.77 -2.21
N PRO A 467 20.06 13.65 -2.70
CA PRO A 467 18.89 13.52 -1.82
C PRO A 467 18.84 12.17 -1.11
N ARG A 468 19.52 11.15 -1.65
CA ARG A 468 19.57 9.78 -1.13
C ARG A 468 20.91 9.14 -1.43
N ASP A 469 21.34 8.22 -0.58
CA ASP A 469 22.60 7.49 -0.73
C ASP A 469 22.63 6.58 -1.97
N ASP A 470 21.48 6.08 -2.42
CA ASP A 470 21.38 5.25 -3.63
C ASP A 470 21.68 6.04 -4.92
N TYR A 471 21.41 7.35 -4.96
CA TYR A 471 21.73 8.20 -6.11
C TYR A 471 23.24 8.43 -6.18
N LYS A 472 23.84 8.68 -5.03
CA LYS A 472 25.29 8.79 -4.91
C LYS A 472 25.99 7.50 -5.33
N GLU A 473 25.52 6.37 -4.81
CA GLU A 473 26.06 5.05 -5.18
C GLU A 473 25.93 4.81 -6.69
N PHE A 474 24.80 5.14 -7.30
CA PHE A 474 24.64 4.96 -8.75
C PHE A 474 25.64 5.79 -9.55
N LEU A 475 25.86 7.06 -9.19
CA LEU A 475 26.86 7.92 -9.82
C LEU A 475 28.28 7.33 -9.68
N GLU A 476 28.65 6.87 -8.49
CA GLU A 476 29.96 6.26 -8.22
C GLU A 476 30.14 4.94 -9.00
N LEU A 477 29.10 4.10 -9.08
CA LEU A 477 29.13 2.87 -9.88
C LEU A 477 29.28 3.15 -11.38
N VAL A 478 28.64 4.19 -11.91
CA VAL A 478 28.84 4.55 -13.32
C VAL A 478 30.27 5.02 -13.58
N LEU A 479 30.87 5.81 -12.68
CA LEU A 479 32.28 6.19 -12.80
C LEU A 479 33.19 4.97 -12.85
N ILE A 480 33.02 4.03 -11.91
CA ILE A 480 33.81 2.79 -11.86
C ILE A 480 33.59 1.95 -13.13
N PHE A 481 32.36 1.85 -13.62
CA PHE A 481 32.03 1.11 -14.84
C PHE A 481 32.77 1.68 -16.06
N LEU A 482 32.90 3.01 -16.13
CA LEU A 482 33.60 3.73 -17.18
C LEU A 482 35.13 3.81 -16.97
N GLY A 483 35.66 3.16 -15.93
CA GLY A 483 37.09 3.15 -15.62
C GLY A 483 37.61 4.37 -14.85
N ALA A 484 36.73 5.29 -14.46
CA ALA A 484 37.08 6.43 -13.61
C ALA A 484 37.07 6.04 -12.12
N THR A 485 37.87 6.75 -11.32
CA THR A 485 37.92 6.55 -9.87
C THR A 485 37.12 7.64 -9.16
N PRO A 486 36.09 7.31 -8.35
CA PRO A 486 35.38 8.30 -7.55
C PRO A 486 36.30 9.02 -6.56
N ALA A 487 35.99 10.27 -6.19
CA ALA A 487 36.85 11.11 -5.34
C ALA A 487 37.17 10.50 -3.96
N ARG A 488 36.31 9.61 -3.43
CA ARG A 488 36.51 8.92 -2.15
C ARG A 488 37.22 7.55 -2.27
N GLY A 489 37.72 7.25 -3.47
CA GLY A 489 38.19 5.93 -3.87
C GLY A 489 37.04 4.99 -4.22
N VAL A 490 37.39 3.85 -4.80
CA VAL A 490 36.45 2.80 -5.17
C VAL A 490 35.92 2.11 -3.93
N ARG A 491 34.60 2.13 -3.73
CA ARG A 491 33.93 1.47 -2.60
C ARG A 491 32.59 0.91 -3.08
N PHE A 492 32.26 -0.30 -2.64
CA PHE A 492 31.00 -0.94 -2.95
C PHE A 492 30.17 -1.08 -1.68
N MET A 493 28.95 -0.54 -1.67
CA MET A 493 28.03 -0.75 -0.57
C MET A 493 27.43 -2.16 -0.65
N SER A 494 27.10 -2.75 0.49
CA SER A 494 26.38 -4.02 0.51
C SER A 494 25.04 -3.91 -0.24
N PRO A 495 24.63 -4.93 -1.01
CA PRO A 495 23.39 -4.89 -1.79
C PRO A 495 22.17 -4.64 -0.88
N GLY A 496 21.43 -3.56 -1.17
CA GLY A 496 20.25 -3.13 -0.40
C GLY A 496 18.96 -3.87 -0.77
N ALA A 497 17.80 -3.47 -0.24
CA ALA A 497 16.54 -4.16 -0.58
C ALA A 497 16.20 -4.11 -2.09
N MET A 498 15.67 -5.22 -2.63
CA MET A 498 15.46 -5.45 -4.08
C MET A 498 14.00 -5.52 -4.52
N HIS A 499 13.06 -5.21 -3.63
CA HIS A 499 11.64 -5.20 -4.02
C HIS A 499 11.44 -4.23 -5.19
N HIS A 500 10.56 -4.57 -6.14
CA HIS A 500 10.33 -3.76 -7.35
C HIS A 500 10.08 -2.27 -7.08
N ALA A 501 9.54 -1.92 -5.90
CA ALA A 501 9.33 -0.55 -5.41
C ALA A 501 10.60 0.25 -5.06
N ARG A 502 11.81 -0.31 -5.24
CA ARG A 502 13.09 0.39 -5.07
C ARG A 502 13.60 0.81 -6.45
N TRP A 503 13.35 2.06 -6.79
CA TRP A 503 13.49 2.62 -8.14
C TRP A 503 14.83 2.33 -8.83
N MET A 504 15.94 2.39 -8.07
CA MET A 504 17.31 2.23 -8.59
C MET A 504 17.88 0.81 -8.50
N SER A 505 17.12 -0.13 -7.92
CA SER A 505 17.61 -1.49 -7.67
C SER A 505 18.08 -2.17 -8.96
N LYS A 506 17.33 -2.02 -10.05
CA LYS A 506 17.68 -2.65 -11.34
C LYS A 506 19.06 -2.22 -11.85
N VAL A 507 19.37 -0.93 -11.85
CA VAL A 507 20.68 -0.44 -12.33
C VAL A 507 21.80 -0.71 -11.36
N ILE A 508 21.60 -0.48 -10.06
CA ILE A 508 22.64 -0.69 -9.04
C ILE A 508 23.03 -2.17 -8.98
N TYR A 509 22.06 -3.08 -8.99
CA TYR A 509 22.36 -4.51 -9.02
C TYR A 509 23.03 -4.92 -10.31
N SER A 510 22.53 -4.46 -11.47
CA SER A 510 23.14 -4.85 -12.75
C SER A 510 24.60 -4.43 -12.83
N LEU A 511 24.92 -3.19 -12.47
CA LEU A 511 26.30 -2.68 -12.47
C LEU A 511 27.20 -3.46 -11.51
N LYS A 512 26.75 -3.73 -10.27
CA LYS A 512 27.52 -4.52 -9.30
C LYS A 512 27.76 -5.94 -9.79
N ILE A 513 26.71 -6.62 -10.24
CA ILE A 513 26.83 -8.01 -10.69
C ILE A 513 27.77 -8.10 -11.88
N TRP A 514 27.69 -7.14 -12.81
CA TRP A 514 28.62 -7.06 -13.93
C TRP A 514 30.06 -6.95 -13.45
N MET A 515 30.35 -6.02 -12.54
CA MET A 515 31.71 -5.79 -12.04
C MET A 515 32.29 -6.96 -11.25
N PHE A 516 31.43 -7.79 -10.64
CA PHE A 516 31.82 -8.98 -9.90
C PHE A 516 31.54 -10.28 -10.65
N LYS A 517 31.32 -10.24 -11.97
CA LYS A 517 30.95 -11.42 -12.76
C LYS A 517 32.00 -12.54 -12.72
N ALA A 518 33.28 -12.19 -12.58
CA ALA A 518 34.37 -13.17 -12.42
C ALA A 518 34.28 -13.97 -11.11
N GLN A 519 33.64 -13.40 -10.07
CA GLN A 519 33.46 -14.03 -8.76
C GLN A 519 32.06 -14.64 -8.58
N PHE A 520 31.11 -14.33 -9.46
CA PHE A 520 29.70 -14.73 -9.31
C PHE A 520 29.22 -15.50 -10.54
N ARG A 521 28.77 -16.74 -10.32
CA ARG A 521 28.33 -17.61 -11.41
C ARG A 521 27.06 -17.07 -12.08
N LEU A 522 27.19 -16.68 -13.35
CA LEU A 522 26.11 -16.26 -14.22
C LEU A 522 25.79 -17.32 -15.28
N THR A 523 24.54 -17.35 -15.74
CA THR A 523 24.19 -18.00 -17.00
C THR A 523 24.50 -17.08 -18.17
N LEU A 524 24.69 -17.64 -19.37
CA LEU A 524 24.94 -16.84 -20.59
C LEU A 524 23.83 -15.81 -20.86
N THR A 525 22.57 -16.15 -20.55
CA THR A 525 21.43 -15.23 -20.71
C THR A 525 21.50 -14.09 -19.69
N GLU A 526 21.82 -14.39 -18.42
CA GLU A 526 21.98 -13.37 -17.39
C GLU A 526 23.14 -12.43 -17.72
N GLU A 527 24.28 -12.96 -18.17
CA GLU A 527 25.43 -12.14 -18.53
C GLU A 527 25.14 -11.20 -19.70
N ARG A 528 24.51 -11.70 -20.78
CA ARG A 528 24.08 -10.85 -21.91
C ARG A 528 23.04 -9.80 -21.48
N GLY A 529 22.05 -10.20 -20.68
CA GLY A 529 21.06 -9.25 -20.21
C GLY A 529 21.65 -8.17 -19.30
N LEU A 530 22.63 -8.53 -18.45
CA LEU A 530 23.38 -7.58 -17.64
C LEU A 530 24.23 -6.63 -18.48
N HIS A 531 24.89 -7.13 -19.52
CA HIS A 531 25.61 -6.31 -20.49
C HIS A 531 24.70 -5.19 -21.03
N ASP A 532 23.56 -5.57 -21.59
CA ASP A 532 22.65 -4.63 -22.26
C ASP A 532 22.02 -3.63 -21.29
N VAL A 533 21.66 -4.07 -20.07
CA VAL A 533 21.14 -3.18 -19.02
C VAL A 533 22.21 -2.20 -18.54
N CYS A 534 23.47 -2.62 -18.38
CA CYS A 534 24.54 -1.73 -17.93
C CYS A 534 24.85 -0.66 -18.99
N VAL A 535 24.96 -1.05 -20.26
CA VAL A 535 25.18 -0.09 -21.37
C VAL A 535 24.01 0.91 -21.45
N PHE A 536 22.76 0.44 -21.35
CA PHE A 536 21.59 1.32 -21.34
C PHE A 536 21.60 2.27 -20.12
N ALA A 537 21.97 1.76 -18.95
CA ALA A 537 22.00 2.52 -17.71
C ALA A 537 22.95 3.72 -17.79
N VAL A 538 24.15 3.49 -18.31
CA VAL A 538 25.20 4.51 -18.45
C VAL A 538 24.89 5.47 -19.58
N ARG A 539 24.42 4.95 -20.72
CA ARG A 539 24.24 5.75 -21.95
C ARG A 539 22.99 6.61 -21.98
N VAL A 540 21.90 6.12 -21.38
CA VAL A 540 20.59 6.79 -21.45
C VAL A 540 20.08 7.14 -20.06
N TYR A 541 19.98 6.14 -19.19
CA TYR A 541 19.21 6.27 -17.96
C TYR A 541 19.81 7.25 -16.94
N LEU A 542 21.14 7.27 -16.79
CA LEU A 542 21.82 8.09 -15.78
C LEU A 542 21.41 9.56 -15.83
N LYS A 543 21.57 10.18 -17.01
CA LYS A 543 21.32 11.61 -17.18
C LYS A 543 19.85 11.95 -16.94
N ALA A 544 18.95 11.10 -17.42
CA ALA A 544 17.50 11.28 -17.25
C ALA A 544 17.06 11.12 -15.79
N TRP A 545 17.61 10.13 -15.07
CA TRP A 545 17.30 9.90 -13.67
C TRP A 545 17.78 11.04 -12.77
N ILE A 546 19.06 11.41 -12.88
CA ILE A 546 19.67 12.41 -11.99
C ILE A 546 19.09 13.81 -12.22
N SER A 547 18.64 14.11 -13.44
CA SER A 547 18.01 15.41 -13.78
C SER A 547 16.51 15.48 -13.45
N ALA A 548 15.87 14.34 -13.14
CA ALA A 548 14.43 14.23 -12.90
C ALA A 548 13.85 15.16 -11.80
N PRO A 549 14.56 15.51 -10.71
CA PRO A 549 14.04 16.44 -9.70
C PRO A 549 13.76 17.87 -10.23
N LEU A 550 14.38 18.28 -11.34
CA LEU A 550 14.30 19.66 -11.83
C LEU A 550 13.08 19.89 -12.72
N ALA A 551 11.95 20.27 -12.13
CA ALA A 551 10.69 20.49 -12.85
C ALA A 551 10.79 21.54 -13.98
N SER A 552 11.55 22.61 -13.80
CA SER A 552 11.73 23.66 -14.83
C SER A 552 12.49 23.18 -16.06
N GLY A 553 13.41 22.21 -15.89
CA GLY A 553 14.17 21.59 -16.97
C GLY A 553 13.51 20.37 -17.57
N ALA A 554 12.33 19.95 -17.06
CA ALA A 554 11.70 18.70 -17.44
C ALA A 554 11.37 18.60 -18.94
N PRO A 555 10.75 19.60 -19.61
CA PRO A 555 10.43 19.49 -21.03
C PRO A 555 11.68 19.26 -21.91
N TYR A 556 12.77 19.96 -21.61
CA TYR A 556 14.03 19.80 -22.32
C TYR A 556 14.66 18.43 -22.03
N SER A 557 14.65 17.99 -20.77
CA SER A 557 15.19 16.69 -20.36
C SER A 557 14.41 15.53 -20.97
N ASP A 558 13.08 15.65 -21.06
CA ASP A 558 12.20 14.65 -21.69
C ASP A 558 12.51 14.54 -23.19
N LEU A 559 12.73 15.66 -23.89
CA LEU A 559 13.16 15.67 -25.30
C LEU A 559 14.55 15.05 -25.49
N LEU A 560 15.51 15.36 -24.60
CA LEU A 560 16.84 14.74 -24.63
C LEU A 560 16.78 13.24 -24.40
N LEU A 561 15.92 12.78 -23.48
CA LEU A 561 15.70 11.36 -23.25
C LEU A 561 15.15 10.68 -24.51
N LEU A 562 14.10 11.25 -25.12
CA LEU A 562 13.52 10.71 -26.36
C LEU A 562 14.55 10.64 -27.48
N LYS A 563 15.36 11.70 -27.65
CA LYS A 563 16.46 11.69 -28.61
C LYS A 563 17.46 10.57 -28.32
N SER A 564 17.87 10.43 -27.06
CA SER A 564 18.82 9.39 -26.62
C SER A 564 18.25 7.98 -26.87
N LEU A 565 16.95 7.78 -26.64
CA LEU A 565 16.27 6.51 -26.91
C LEU A 565 16.22 6.18 -28.41
N LEU A 566 15.96 7.17 -29.26
CA LEU A 566 15.98 7.01 -30.72
C LEU A 566 17.38 6.67 -31.22
N GLU A 567 18.40 7.37 -30.75
CA GLU A 567 19.81 7.09 -31.10
C GLU A 567 20.24 5.69 -30.60
N TYR A 568 19.77 5.27 -29.43
CA TYR A 568 20.04 3.95 -28.86
C TYR A 568 19.46 2.80 -29.69
N SER A 569 18.52 3.06 -30.61
CA SER A 569 18.00 2.03 -31.53
C SER A 569 19.08 1.40 -32.40
N SER A 570 20.15 2.14 -32.70
CA SER A 570 21.32 1.67 -33.45
C SER A 570 22.16 0.64 -32.67
N ILE A 571 22.11 0.68 -31.34
CA ILE A 571 22.80 -0.24 -30.44
C ILE A 571 21.90 -1.42 -30.09
N HIS A 572 20.67 -1.15 -29.66
CA HIS A 572 19.74 -2.19 -29.24
C HIS A 572 18.27 -1.83 -29.54
N LEU A 573 17.84 -2.14 -30.75
CA LEU A 573 16.50 -1.83 -31.29
C LEU A 573 15.34 -2.25 -30.38
N ALA A 574 15.42 -3.45 -29.76
CA ALA A 574 14.31 -3.95 -28.95
C ALA A 574 14.16 -3.23 -27.60
N ILE A 575 15.25 -2.69 -27.02
CA ILE A 575 15.18 -1.88 -25.80
C ILE A 575 14.58 -0.54 -26.18
N SER A 576 15.15 0.13 -27.18
CA SER A 576 14.68 1.42 -27.71
C SER A 576 13.20 1.42 -28.09
N LYS A 577 12.67 0.32 -28.65
CA LYS A 577 11.23 0.18 -28.97
C LYS A 577 10.34 -0.05 -27.75
N ALA A 578 10.87 -0.65 -26.69
CA ALA A 578 10.09 -1.01 -25.50
C ALA A 578 10.02 0.11 -24.46
N THR A 579 11.05 0.96 -24.44
CA THR A 579 11.20 2.15 -23.60
C THR A 579 10.65 3.38 -24.29
#